data_AF-A0A9E2I7D2-F1
#
_entry.id   AF-A0A9E2I7D2-F1
#
_cell.length_a   1.000
_cell.length_b   1.000
_cell.length_c   1.000
_cell.angle_alpha   90.00
_cell.angle_beta   90.00
_cell.angle_gamma   90.00
#
_symmetry.space_group_name_H-M   'P 1'
#
loop_
_entity.id
_entity.type
_entity.pdbx_description
1 polymer ?
#
loop_
_entity_poly.entity_id
_entity_poly.type
_entity_poly.pdbx_seq_one_letter_code
_entity_poly.pdbx_strand_id
1 'polypeptide(L)'
;MNNYDAKDIGEFVNIGTGKDQTIRELSETVKKIVDFQGNIDWDTSKPDGTPQKLLNVEGLHKLGWKNKIELAEGIKRDYDWYKK
;
A
#
# COMPACT_ATOMS: atom_id res chain seq x y z
N MET A 1 24.31 -12.35 2.46
CA MET A 1 23.31 -11.41 3.02
C MET A 1 24.11 -10.32 3.71
N ASN A 2 23.90 -9.06 3.36
CA ASN A 2 24.61 -7.96 4.02
C ASN A 2 23.93 -7.68 5.36
N ASN A 3 24.71 -7.57 6.43
CA ASN A 3 24.22 -7.15 7.73
C ASN A 3 24.53 -5.65 7.88
N TYR A 4 23.58 -4.90 8.45
CA TYR A 4 23.69 -3.48 8.70
C TYR A 4 23.40 -3.21 10.18
N ASP A 5 24.24 -2.41 10.84
CA ASP A 5 24.00 -2.00 12.23
C ASP A 5 23.20 -0.69 12.26
N ALA A 6 22.33 -0.51 13.26
CA ALA A 6 21.54 0.71 13.43
C ALA A 6 22.41 1.98 13.54
N LYS A 7 23.63 1.86 14.07
CA LYS A 7 24.61 2.96 14.13
C LYS A 7 25.02 3.48 12.74
N ASP A 8 24.89 2.65 11.70
CA ASP A 8 25.32 2.95 10.34
C ASP A 8 24.16 3.45 9.45
N ILE A 9 22.91 3.15 9.80
CA ILE A 9 21.73 3.37 8.95
C ILE A 9 20.58 4.14 9.62
N GLY A 10 20.68 4.38 10.93
CA GLY A 10 19.64 5.01 11.76
C GLY A 10 18.90 4.02 12.67
N GLU A 11 18.27 4.54 13.73
CA GLU A 11 17.56 3.74 14.74
C GLU A 11 16.30 3.06 14.20
N PHE A 12 15.67 3.64 13.18
CA PHE A 12 14.46 3.12 12.55
C PHE A 12 14.56 3.19 11.03
N VAL A 13 13.93 2.22 10.36
CA VAL A 13 13.82 2.17 8.89
C VAL A 13 12.34 2.10 8.53
N ASN A 14 11.87 3.03 7.71
CA ASN A 14 10.52 2.96 7.14
C ASN A 14 10.40 1.76 6.22
N ILE A 15 9.39 0.92 6.42
CA ILE A 15 9.06 -0.19 5.53
C ILE A 15 7.75 0.14 4.81
N GLY A 16 7.81 0.20 3.49
CA GLY A 16 6.66 0.54 2.65
C GLY A 16 7.01 0.49 1.17
N THR A 17 6.08 0.94 0.33
CA THR A 17 6.23 0.96 -1.13
C THR A 17 6.76 2.28 -1.67
N GLY A 18 6.66 3.37 -0.90
CA GLY A 18 6.93 4.73 -1.40
C GLY A 18 5.96 5.21 -2.47
N LYS A 19 4.83 4.51 -2.65
CA LYS A 19 3.75 4.87 -3.58
C LYS A 19 2.47 5.13 -2.79
N ASP A 20 1.74 6.17 -3.19
CA ASP A 20 0.37 6.42 -2.75
C ASP A 20 -0.62 6.22 -3.90
N GLN A 21 -1.90 6.22 -3.55
CA GLN A 21 -3.02 6.23 -4.48
C GLN A 21 -4.23 6.80 -3.73
N THR A 22 -5.19 7.30 -4.49
CA THR A 22 -6.44 7.82 -3.92
C THR A 22 -7.29 6.69 -3.33
N ILE A 23 -8.17 7.05 -2.40
CA ILE A 23 -9.20 6.11 -1.90
C ILE A 23 -10.10 5.64 -3.05
N ARG A 24 -10.34 6.49 -4.06
CA ARG A 24 -11.10 6.13 -5.25
C ARG A 24 -10.45 5.00 -6.05
N GLU A 25 -9.16 5.13 -6.37
CA GLU A 25 -8.41 4.09 -7.10
C GLU A 25 -8.36 2.77 -6.32
N LEU A 26 -8.22 2.84 -4.98
CA LEU A 26 -8.28 1.67 -4.11
C LEU A 26 -9.64 0.97 -4.21
N SER A 27 -10.73 1.71 -4.02
CA SER A 27 -12.09 1.18 -4.04
C SER A 27 -12.44 0.56 -5.39
N GLU A 28 -12.05 1.19 -6.51
CA GLU A 28 -12.26 0.63 -7.85
C GLU A 28 -11.42 -0.63 -8.09
N THR A 29 -10.18 -0.66 -7.59
CA THR A 29 -9.32 -1.86 -7.65
C THR A 29 -9.97 -3.04 -6.92
N VAL A 30 -10.46 -2.80 -5.70
CA VAL A 30 -11.16 -3.82 -4.92
C VAL A 30 -12.42 -4.28 -5.65
N LYS A 31 -13.29 -3.37 -6.11
CA LYS A 31 -14.50 -3.67 -6.87
C LYS A 31 -14.22 -4.61 -8.04
N LYS A 32 -13.17 -4.32 -8.83
CA LYS A 32 -12.75 -5.17 -9.95
C LYS A 32 -12.30 -6.56 -9.51
N ILE A 33 -11.51 -6.65 -8.43
CA ILE A 33 -10.97 -7.93 -7.94
C ILE A 33 -12.08 -8.84 -7.39
N VAL A 34 -13.06 -8.27 -6.69
CA VAL A 34 -14.18 -9.02 -6.11
C VAL A 34 -15.33 -9.26 -7.09
N ASP A 35 -15.19 -8.82 -8.34
CA ASP A 35 -16.21 -8.89 -9.40
C ASP A 35 -17.56 -8.26 -9.00
N PHE A 36 -17.51 -7.13 -8.28
CA PHE A 36 -18.72 -6.43 -7.84
C PHE A 36 -19.32 -5.61 -8.98
N GLN A 37 -20.55 -5.95 -9.37
CA GLN A 37 -21.26 -5.33 -10.50
C GLN A 37 -22.03 -4.05 -10.14
N GLY A 38 -22.13 -3.69 -8.86
CA GLY A 38 -22.83 -2.47 -8.41
C GLY A 38 -22.01 -1.19 -8.58
N ASN A 39 -22.58 -0.07 -8.16
CA ASN A 39 -21.92 1.24 -8.18
C ASN A 39 -21.27 1.57 -6.83
N ILE A 40 -20.22 2.41 -6.86
CA ILE A 40 -19.59 2.95 -5.66
C ILE A 40 -20.09 4.39 -5.48
N ASP A 41 -20.90 4.61 -4.45
CA ASP A 41 -21.41 5.94 -4.10
C ASP A 41 -20.49 6.62 -3.09
N TRP A 42 -20.24 7.91 -3.31
CA TRP A 42 -19.33 8.72 -2.49
C TRP A 42 -20.12 9.78 -1.74
N ASP A 43 -20.23 9.65 -0.42
CA ASP A 43 -20.89 10.64 0.43
C ASP A 43 -19.94 11.80 0.77
N THR A 44 -19.99 12.86 -0.04
CA THR A 44 -19.18 14.07 0.15
C THR A 44 -19.68 14.97 1.29
N SER A 45 -20.74 14.60 2.00
CA SER A 45 -21.13 15.29 3.24
C SER A 45 -20.20 14.95 4.42
N LYS A 46 -19.42 13.87 4.29
CA LYS A 46 -18.43 13.45 5.30
C LYS A 46 -17.09 14.13 5.02
N PRO A 47 -16.35 14.51 6.08
CA PRO A 47 -15.03 15.11 5.90
C PRO A 47 -14.03 14.06 5.43
N ASP A 48 -13.13 14.47 4.53
CA ASP A 48 -11.93 13.71 4.21
C ASP A 48 -10.88 13.83 5.32
N GLY A 49 -10.00 12.84 5.39
CA GLY A 49 -8.82 12.86 6.26
C GLY A 49 -7.69 13.75 5.70
N THR A 50 -6.46 13.51 6.18
CA THR A 50 -5.28 14.17 5.61
C THR A 50 -5.14 13.81 4.12
N PRO A 51 -4.94 14.79 3.20
CA PRO A 51 -4.91 14.53 1.76
C PRO A 51 -3.85 13.52 1.30
N GLN A 52 -2.74 13.41 2.03
CA GLN A 52 -1.67 12.47 1.74
C GLN A 52 -1.08 11.93 3.03
N LYS A 53 -0.86 10.61 3.07
CA LYS A 53 -0.15 9.92 4.14
C LYS A 53 0.74 8.83 3.53
N LEU A 54 2.00 9.18 3.29
CA LEU A 54 2.98 8.33 2.60
C LEU A 54 4.32 8.34 3.36
N LEU A 55 4.92 7.17 3.51
CA LEU A 55 6.27 7.05 4.08
C LEU A 55 7.33 7.31 3.01
N ASN A 56 8.36 8.11 3.35
CA ASN A 56 9.59 8.13 2.57
C ASN A 56 10.39 6.85 2.85
N VAL A 57 10.64 6.06 1.80
CA VAL A 57 11.34 4.76 1.86
C VAL A 57 12.70 4.77 1.16
N GLU A 58 13.27 5.95 0.87
CA GLU A 58 14.60 6.05 0.26
C GLU A 58 15.68 5.30 1.03
N GLY A 59 15.63 5.35 2.37
CA GLY A 59 16.55 4.60 3.23
C GLY A 59 16.48 3.10 2.97
N LEU A 60 15.28 2.53 2.95
CA LEU A 60 15.05 1.11 2.66
C LEU A 60 15.56 0.71 1.27
N HIS A 61 15.30 1.54 0.25
CA HIS A 61 15.77 1.31 -1.10
C HIS A 61 17.31 1.34 -1.22
N LYS A 62 17.98 2.22 -0.47
CA LYS A 62 19.47 2.28 -0.42
C LYS A 62 20.08 1.02 0.19
N LEU A 63 19.35 0.34 1.09
CA LEU A 63 19.74 -0.97 1.63
C LEU A 63 19.52 -2.12 0.63
N GLY A 64 19.03 -1.83 -0.57
CA GLY A 64 18.80 -2.81 -1.63
C GLY A 64 17.48 -3.59 -1.49
N TRP A 65 16.63 -3.25 -0.51
CA TRP A 65 15.31 -3.86 -0.37
C TRP A 65 14.26 -3.07 -1.14
N LYS A 66 13.40 -3.78 -1.87
CA LYS A 66 12.22 -3.22 -2.56
C LYS A 66 11.04 -4.17 -2.40
N ASN A 67 9.83 -3.62 -2.30
CA ASN A 67 8.62 -4.43 -2.31
C ASN A 67 8.51 -5.20 -3.64
N LYS A 68 8.02 -6.43 -3.57
CA LYS A 68 7.89 -7.31 -4.75
C LYS A 68 6.46 -7.50 -5.21
N ILE A 69 5.51 -7.26 -4.31
CA ILE A 69 4.08 -7.43 -4.56
C ILE A 69 3.50 -6.04 -4.77
N GLU A 70 2.82 -5.85 -5.89
CA GLU A 70 2.04 -4.64 -6.16
C GLU A 70 0.66 -4.76 -5.51
N LEU A 71 0.01 -3.63 -5.24
CA LEU A 71 -1.19 -3.61 -4.41
C LEU A 71 -2.34 -4.46 -4.95
N ALA A 72 -2.65 -4.36 -6.25
CA ALA A 72 -3.72 -5.15 -6.87
C ALA A 72 -3.43 -6.66 -6.79
N GLU A 73 -2.18 -7.07 -6.92
CA GLU A 73 -1.77 -8.46 -6.76
C GLU A 73 -1.95 -8.93 -5.31
N GLY A 74 -1.54 -8.11 -4.35
CA GLY A 74 -1.74 -8.38 -2.92
C GLY A 74 -3.21 -8.54 -2.55
N ILE A 75 -4.06 -7.57 -2.95
CA ILE A 75 -5.52 -7.62 -2.70
C ILE A 75 -6.13 -8.88 -3.29
N LYS A 76 -5.73 -9.28 -4.51
CA LYS A 76 -6.24 -10.51 -5.12
C LYS A 76 -5.85 -11.74 -4.32
N ARG A 77 -4.59 -11.86 -3.89
CA ARG A 77 -4.11 -12.98 -3.08
C ARG A 77 -4.87 -13.07 -1.75
N ASP A 78 -5.09 -11.94 -1.10
CA ASP A 78 -5.83 -11.88 0.17
C ASP A 78 -7.31 -12.22 -0.02
N TYR A 79 -7.93 -11.76 -1.11
CA TYR A 79 -9.31 -12.13 -1.43
C TYR A 79 -9.45 -13.62 -1.75
N ASP A 80 -8.53 -14.19 -2.54
CA ASP A 80 -8.49 -15.62 -2.84
C ASP A 80 -8.28 -16.45 -1.56
N TRP A 81 -7.53 -15.94 -0.58
CA TRP A 81 -7.38 -16.56 0.74
C TRP A 81 -8.69 -16.49 1.54
N TYR A 82 -9.34 -15.33 1.59
CA TYR A 82 -10.60 -15.12 2.34
C TYR A 82 -11.75 -15.99 1.82
N LYS A 83 -11.78 -16.28 0.50
CA LYS A 83 -12.80 -17.12 -0.12
C LYS A 83 -12.67 -18.62 0.16
N LYS A 84 -11.53 -19.08 0.65
CA LYS A 84 -11.27 -20.49 0.96
C LYS A 84 -11.78 -20.82 2.35
#